data_AF-A0A7C6ZC69-F1
#
_entry.id   AF-A0A7C6ZC69-F1
#
_cell.length_a   1.000
_cell.length_b   1.000
_cell.length_c   1.000
_cell.angle_alpha   90.00
_cell.angle_beta   90.00
_cell.angle_gamma   90.00
#
_symmetry.space_group_name_H-M   'P 1'
#
loop_
_entity.id
_entity.type
_entity.pdbx_description
1 polymer ?
#
loop_
_entity_poly.entity_id
_entity_poly.type
_entity_poly.pdbx_seq_one_letter_code
_entity_poly.pdbx_strand_id
1 'polypeptide(L)'
;MSYLVNAMVAVLDFFYGLTSSWGLAIILLTFVVRLIILPLSIMQARANQRLQELQPELQRIQKKYKDDPERLNLELADLYHRYRVNPASGCLVFLVQLPILLGIIRALEAHTALKSATFLGITLGQPERLWLPLITVATTYIAFKLTPSMGGGAQASQQTAMMVALLALMFFFSFRFSAAVALYIIAANVFGLFERLVVPVPGSDKEGVSAREKRGGQREDS
;
A
#
# COMPACT_ATOMS: atom_id res chain seq x y z
N MET A 1 7.73 -13.46 17.69
CA MET A 1 6.43 -13.63 16.99
C MET A 1 5.28 -13.86 17.97
N SER A 2 5.41 -14.75 18.95
CA SER A 2 4.35 -15.08 19.91
C SER A 2 3.85 -13.89 20.74
N TYR A 3 4.76 -12.99 21.15
CA TYR A 3 4.38 -11.76 21.87
C TYR A 3 3.49 -10.82 21.05
N LEU A 4 3.76 -10.68 19.76
CA LEU A 4 2.99 -9.82 18.86
C LEU A 4 1.59 -10.40 18.66
N VAL A 5 1.51 -11.71 18.41
CA VAL A 5 0.24 -12.45 18.29
C VAL A 5 -0.59 -12.31 19.57
N ASN A 6 0.00 -12.57 20.74
CA ASN A 6 -0.70 -12.47 22.03
C ASN A 6 -1.16 -11.04 22.34
N ALA A 7 -0.34 -10.03 22.02
CA ALA A 7 -0.72 -8.64 22.17
C ALA A 7 -1.93 -8.29 21.29
N MET A 8 -1.94 -8.74 20.03
CA MET A 8 -3.07 -8.50 19.13
C MET A 8 -4.34 -9.22 19.59
N VAL A 9 -4.22 -10.45 20.10
CA VAL A 9 -5.35 -11.19 20.68
C VAL A 9 -5.90 -10.47 21.92
N ALA A 10 -5.05 -10.00 22.83
CA ALA A 10 -5.50 -9.27 24.01
C ALA A 10 -6.25 -7.97 23.66
N VAL A 11 -5.78 -7.25 22.63
CA VAL A 11 -6.48 -6.07 22.11
C VAL A 11 -7.82 -6.45 21.45
N LEU A 12 -7.86 -7.57 20.74
CA LEU A 12 -9.08 -8.09 20.14
C LEU A 12 -10.13 -8.45 21.21
N ASP A 13 -9.72 -9.13 22.27
CA ASP A 13 -10.57 -9.50 23.41
C ASP A 13 -11.08 -8.25 24.15
N PHE A 14 -10.24 -7.23 24.31
CA PHE A 14 -10.64 -5.95 24.88
C PHE A 14 -11.73 -5.28 24.04
N PHE A 15 -11.55 -5.18 22.72
CA PHE A 15 -12.57 -4.60 21.84
C PHE A 15 -13.83 -5.45 21.73
N TYR A 16 -13.70 -6.77 21.82
CA TYR A 16 -14.84 -7.66 21.92
C TYR A 16 -15.64 -7.42 23.20
N GLY A 17 -14.98 -7.19 24.34
CA GLY A 17 -15.63 -6.81 25.59
C GLY A 17 -16.47 -5.52 25.48
N LEU A 18 -16.02 -4.55 24.66
CA LEU A 18 -16.74 -3.30 24.45
C LEU A 18 -17.89 -3.39 23.43
N THR A 19 -17.72 -4.19 22.36
CA THR A 19 -18.64 -4.21 21.22
C THR A 19 -19.53 -5.45 21.16
N SER A 20 -19.18 -6.50 21.90
CA SER A 20 -19.77 -7.85 21.83
C SER A 20 -19.79 -8.45 20.41
N SER A 21 -18.99 -7.92 19.48
CA SER A 21 -18.98 -8.33 18.08
C SER A 21 -17.54 -8.48 17.57
N TRP A 22 -17.19 -9.69 17.16
CA TRP A 22 -15.86 -10.00 16.65
C TRP A 22 -15.49 -9.24 15.37
N GLY A 23 -16.46 -8.96 14.49
CA GLY A 23 -16.19 -8.17 13.29
C GLY A 23 -15.90 -6.71 13.59
N LEU A 24 -16.62 -6.10 14.55
CA LEU A 24 -16.32 -4.74 15.01
C LEU A 24 -14.97 -4.68 15.72
N ALA A 25 -14.63 -5.70 16.51
CA ALA A 25 -13.32 -5.79 17.15
C ALA A 25 -12.17 -5.81 16.12
N ILE A 26 -12.32 -6.55 15.02
CA ILE A 26 -11.35 -6.56 13.91
C ILE A 26 -11.23 -5.18 13.25
N ILE A 27 -12.36 -4.51 13.00
CA ILE A 27 -12.37 -3.17 12.41
C ILE A 27 -11.63 -2.21 13.35
N LEU A 28 -11.98 -2.17 14.64
CA LEU A 28 -11.32 -1.32 15.64
C LEU A 28 -9.82 -1.60 15.77
N LEU A 29 -9.42 -2.87 15.79
CA LEU A 29 -8.02 -3.28 15.77
C LEU A 29 -7.30 -2.70 14.54
N THR A 30 -7.94 -2.76 13.37
CA THR A 30 -7.41 -2.21 12.12
C THR A 30 -7.18 -0.70 12.24
N PHE A 31 -8.13 0.04 12.81
CA PHE A 31 -7.99 1.49 13.04
C PHE A 31 -6.81 1.82 13.96
N VAL A 32 -6.62 1.08 15.06
CA VAL A 32 -5.49 1.30 15.98
C VAL A 32 -4.16 1.04 15.29
N VAL A 33 -4.03 -0.09 14.59
CA VAL A 33 -2.82 -0.44 13.84
C VAL A 33 -2.52 0.62 12.79
N ARG A 34 -3.55 1.08 12.07
CA ARG A 34 -3.42 2.12 11.06
C ARG A 34 -2.98 3.46 11.66
N LEU A 35 -3.52 3.87 12.80
CA LEU A 35 -3.10 5.08 13.50
C LEU A 35 -1.62 5.04 13.91
N ILE A 36 -1.11 3.88 14.32
CA ILE A 36 0.32 3.70 14.65
C ILE A 36 1.19 3.78 13.40
N ILE A 37 0.73 3.23 12.28
CA ILE A 37 1.46 3.22 11.00
C ILE A 37 1.30 4.54 10.23
N LEU A 38 0.29 5.35 10.55
CA LEU A 38 -0.03 6.61 9.89
C LEU A 38 1.18 7.55 9.65
N PRO A 39 2.08 7.83 10.62
CA PRO A 39 3.27 8.65 10.35
C PRO A 39 4.17 8.04 9.27
N LEU A 40 4.33 6.72 9.28
CA LEU A 40 5.09 6.00 8.26
C LEU A 40 4.39 6.06 6.89
N SER A 41 3.07 5.89 6.87
CA SER A 41 2.22 6.00 5.67
C SER A 41 2.36 7.38 5.02
N ILE A 42 2.36 8.46 5.81
CA ILE A 42 2.55 9.84 5.33
C ILE A 42 3.95 10.03 4.73
N MET A 43 4.99 9.50 5.36
CA MET A 43 6.35 9.56 4.82
C MET A 43 6.44 8.89 3.45
N GLN A 44 5.81 7.72 3.30
CA GLN A 44 5.76 6.98 2.05
C GLN A 44 4.96 7.72 0.98
N ALA A 45 3.81 8.30 1.36
CA ALA A 45 3.00 9.11 0.45
C ALA A 45 3.76 10.33 -0.09
N ARG A 46 4.52 11.02 0.76
CA ARG A 46 5.39 12.15 0.36
C ARG A 46 6.52 11.71 -0.57
N ALA A 47 7.17 10.59 -0.29
CA ALA A 47 8.23 10.06 -1.15
C ALA A 47 7.70 9.69 -2.55
N ASN A 48 6.51 9.11 -2.59
CA ASN A 48 5.78 8.79 -3.81
C ASN A 48 5.39 10.04 -4.60
N GLN A 49 4.96 11.13 -3.96
CA GLN A 49 4.66 12.38 -4.66
C GLN A 49 5.89 13.00 -5.34
N ARG A 50 7.05 13.00 -4.69
CA ARG A 50 8.29 13.50 -5.30
C ARG A 50 8.67 12.71 -6.57
N LEU A 51 8.40 11.41 -6.59
CA LEU A 51 8.55 10.59 -7.79
C LEU A 51 7.54 10.97 -8.88
N GLN A 52 6.30 11.34 -8.51
CA GLN A 52 5.30 11.83 -9.47
C GLN A 52 5.72 13.14 -10.13
N GLU A 53 6.31 14.07 -9.37
CA GLU A 53 6.82 15.34 -9.88
C GLU A 53 7.94 15.14 -10.90
N LEU A 54 8.74 14.07 -10.77
CA LEU A 54 9.80 13.71 -11.70
C LEU A 54 9.31 12.93 -12.94
N GLN A 55 8.06 12.48 -12.98
CA GLN A 55 7.53 11.74 -14.13
C GLN A 55 7.70 12.41 -15.49
N PRO A 56 7.46 13.72 -15.68
CA PRO A 56 7.69 14.35 -16.98
C PRO A 56 9.14 14.22 -17.44
N GLU A 57 10.11 14.42 -16.55
CA GLU A 57 11.55 14.25 -16.85
C GLU A 57 11.91 12.79 -17.12
N LEU A 58 11.40 11.87 -16.30
CA LEU A 58 11.56 10.43 -16.51
C LEU A 58 11.05 10.01 -17.90
N GLN A 59 9.90 10.53 -18.33
CA GLN A 59 9.36 10.26 -19.66
C GLN A 59 10.19 10.89 -20.79
N ARG A 60 10.79 12.06 -20.58
CA ARG A 60 11.70 12.69 -21.54
C ARG A 60 12.95 11.83 -21.74
N ILE A 61 13.59 11.40 -20.66
CA ILE A 61 14.78 10.52 -20.71
C ILE A 61 14.43 9.18 -21.36
N GLN A 62 13.32 8.56 -20.98
CA GLN A 62 12.86 7.29 -21.58
C GLN A 62 12.58 7.39 -23.08
N LYS A 63 12.02 8.52 -23.55
CA LYS A 63 11.81 8.75 -24.99
C LYS A 63 13.12 9.01 -25.73
N LYS A 64 14.05 9.75 -25.11
CA LYS A 64 15.35 10.13 -25.70
C LYS A 64 16.29 8.94 -25.86
N TYR A 65 16.31 8.02 -24.89
CA TYR A 65 17.22 6.86 -24.84
C TYR A 65 16.50 5.53 -25.03
N LYS A 66 15.39 5.50 -25.78
CA LYS A 66 14.60 4.28 -25.99
C LYS A 66 15.42 3.15 -26.65
N ASP A 67 16.35 3.52 -27.52
CA ASP A 67 17.17 2.59 -28.30
C ASP A 67 18.50 2.21 -27.61
N ASP A 68 18.82 2.82 -26.45
CA ASP A 68 20.05 2.59 -25.70
C ASP A 68 19.75 2.36 -24.20
N PRO A 69 19.51 1.10 -23.80
CA PRO A 69 19.11 0.78 -22.43
C PRO A 69 20.24 1.01 -21.41
N GLU A 70 21.51 0.98 -21.82
CA GLU A 70 22.64 1.24 -20.93
C GLU A 70 22.69 2.72 -20.56
N ARG A 71 22.62 3.61 -21.56
CA ARG A 71 22.54 5.06 -21.31
C ARG A 71 21.26 5.45 -20.56
N LEU A 72 20.14 4.80 -20.88
CA LEU A 72 18.89 5.02 -20.16
C LEU A 72 19.04 4.79 -18.66
N ASN A 73 19.65 3.68 -18.24
CA ASN A 73 19.82 3.37 -16.82
C ASN A 73 20.75 4.35 -16.10
N LEU A 74 21.82 4.80 -16.78
CA LEU A 74 22.76 5.78 -16.24
C LEU A 74 22.09 7.15 -16.01
N GLU A 75 21.33 7.63 -17.00
CA GLU A 75 20.64 8.92 -16.95
C GLU A 75 19.50 8.91 -15.90
N LEU A 76 18.78 7.78 -15.79
CA LEU A 76 17.79 7.60 -14.74
C LEU A 76 18.43 7.62 -13.34
N ALA A 77 19.57 6.95 -13.16
CA ALA A 77 20.31 6.95 -11.90
C ALA A 77 20.81 8.34 -11.52
N ASP A 78 21.36 9.09 -12.49
CA ASP A 78 21.83 10.45 -12.28
C ASP A 78 20.66 11.40 -11.95
N LEU A 79 19.51 11.27 -12.63
CA LEU A 79 18.30 12.01 -12.29
C LEU A 79 17.89 11.76 -10.83
N TYR A 80 17.75 10.51 -10.41
CA TYR A 80 17.39 10.19 -9.02
C TYR A 80 18.40 10.78 -8.01
N HIS A 81 19.68 10.77 -8.34
CA HIS A 81 20.74 11.33 -7.50
C HIS A 81 20.68 12.86 -7.44
N ARG A 82 20.53 13.56 -8.57
CA ARG A 82 20.37 15.02 -8.67
C ARG A 82 19.18 15.52 -7.84
N TYR A 83 18.06 14.82 -7.90
CA TYR A 83 16.84 15.19 -7.17
C TYR A 83 16.79 14.61 -5.74
N ARG A 84 17.76 13.77 -5.34
CA ARG A 84 17.80 13.06 -4.04
C ARG A 84 16.50 12.32 -3.73
N VAL A 85 15.92 11.69 -4.73
CA VAL A 85 14.71 10.88 -4.59
C VAL A 85 15.10 9.41 -4.62
N ASN A 86 14.68 8.65 -3.61
CA ASN A 86 14.99 7.22 -3.54
C ASN A 86 13.82 6.39 -4.12
N PRO A 87 13.99 5.68 -5.25
CA PRO A 87 12.94 4.85 -5.84
C PRO A 87 12.51 3.68 -4.93
N ALA A 88 13.37 3.25 -4.00
CA ALA A 88 13.06 2.21 -3.02
C ALA A 88 12.13 2.69 -1.88
N SER A 89 11.84 3.98 -1.77
CA SER A 89 10.95 4.49 -0.72
C SER A 89 9.53 3.90 -0.83
N GLY A 90 9.11 3.49 -2.02
CA GLY A 90 7.81 2.85 -2.27
C GLY A 90 7.73 1.39 -1.81
N CYS A 91 8.84 0.65 -1.77
CA CYS A 91 8.84 -0.75 -1.30
C CYS A 91 9.01 -0.88 0.22
N LEU A 92 9.39 0.21 0.90
CA LEU A 92 9.47 0.28 2.37
C LEU A 92 8.13 -0.09 3.03
N VAL A 93 7.00 0.26 2.39
CA VAL A 93 5.65 -0.10 2.85
C VAL A 93 5.52 -1.60 2.91
N PHE A 94 5.85 -2.29 1.81
CA PHE A 94 5.70 -3.72 1.68
C PHE A 94 6.58 -4.47 2.68
N LEU A 95 7.81 -4.00 2.89
CA LEU A 95 8.74 -4.58 3.86
C LEU A 95 8.22 -4.50 5.30
N VAL A 96 7.61 -3.38 5.69
CA VAL A 96 7.02 -3.22 7.04
C VAL A 96 5.64 -3.87 7.14
N GLN A 97 4.87 -3.86 6.05
CA GLN A 97 3.51 -4.38 6.00
C GLN A 97 3.46 -5.91 6.07
N LEU A 98 4.42 -6.60 5.44
CA LEU A 98 4.45 -8.07 5.42
C LEU A 98 4.53 -8.68 6.84
N PRO A 99 5.44 -8.26 7.75
CA PRO A 99 5.47 -8.72 9.13
C PRO A 99 4.17 -8.47 9.89
N ILE A 100 3.58 -7.29 9.71
CA ILE A 100 2.34 -6.88 10.41
C ILE A 100 1.16 -7.72 9.92
N LEU A 101 1.05 -7.90 8.61
CA LEU A 101 0.02 -8.74 8.00
C LEU A 101 0.11 -10.19 8.49
N LEU A 102 1.32 -10.76 8.50
CA LEU A 102 1.53 -12.12 9.03
C LEU A 102 1.20 -12.21 10.52
N GLY A 103 1.52 -11.19 11.31
CA GLY A 103 1.14 -11.11 12.73
C GLY A 103 -0.37 -11.13 12.93
N ILE A 104 -1.11 -10.33 12.15
CA ILE A 104 -2.57 -10.27 12.20
C ILE A 104 -3.20 -11.58 11.74
N ILE A 105 -2.79 -12.13 10.59
CA ILE A 105 -3.31 -13.40 10.09
C ILE A 105 -3.16 -14.49 11.15
N ARG A 106 -1.98 -14.59 11.78
CA ARG A 106 -1.72 -15.58 12.83
C ARG A 106 -2.52 -15.33 14.09
N ALA A 107 -2.74 -14.07 14.48
CA ALA A 107 -3.60 -13.73 15.61
C ALA A 107 -5.06 -14.11 15.35
N LEU A 108 -5.57 -13.84 14.15
CA LEU A 108 -6.93 -14.20 13.77
C LEU A 108 -7.12 -15.72 13.66
N GLU A 109 -6.15 -16.44 13.11
CA GLU A 109 -6.20 -17.90 12.98
C GLU A 109 -6.03 -18.65 14.33
N ALA A 110 -5.19 -18.11 15.22
CA ALA A 110 -4.94 -18.70 16.54
C ALA A 110 -6.13 -18.56 17.49
N HIS A 111 -6.98 -17.55 17.28
CA HIS A 111 -8.09 -17.28 18.15
C HIS A 111 -9.28 -18.20 17.85
N THR A 112 -9.53 -19.16 18.72
CA THR A 112 -10.56 -20.19 18.53
C THR A 112 -11.98 -19.63 18.51
N ALA A 113 -12.27 -18.54 19.22
CA ALA A 113 -13.59 -17.93 19.23
C ALA A 113 -13.96 -17.25 17.89
N LEU A 114 -12.96 -16.81 17.11
CA LEU A 114 -13.18 -16.29 15.76
C LEU A 114 -13.62 -17.38 14.79
N LYS A 115 -13.32 -18.65 15.10
CA LYS A 115 -13.66 -19.77 14.21
C LYS A 115 -15.16 -20.00 14.10
N SER A 116 -15.90 -19.78 15.19
CA SER A 116 -17.36 -19.89 15.28
C SER A 116 -18.07 -18.54 15.21
N ALA A 117 -17.35 -17.42 15.30
CA ALA A 117 -17.93 -16.09 15.24
C ALA A 117 -18.61 -15.82 13.89
N THR A 118 -19.77 -15.18 13.93
CA THR A 118 -20.50 -14.71 12.76
C THR A 118 -20.60 -13.18 12.77
N PHE A 119 -20.31 -12.53 11.65
CA PHE A 119 -20.47 -11.09 11.46
C PHE A 119 -21.14 -10.81 10.12
N LEU A 120 -22.19 -9.97 10.10
CA LEU A 120 -23.00 -9.70 8.90
C LEU A 120 -23.52 -10.97 8.19
N GLY A 121 -23.79 -12.05 8.95
CA GLY A 121 -24.24 -13.34 8.42
C GLY A 121 -23.13 -14.24 7.87
N ILE A 122 -21.86 -13.90 8.08
CA ILE A 122 -20.69 -14.65 7.60
C ILE A 122 -19.89 -15.19 8.77
N THR A 123 -19.52 -16.48 8.71
CA THR A 123 -18.60 -17.09 9.68
C THR A 123 -17.17 -16.66 9.41
N LEU A 124 -16.55 -15.92 10.35
CA LEU A 124 -15.21 -15.36 10.17
C LEU A 124 -14.12 -16.44 10.07
N GLY A 125 -14.36 -17.60 10.70
CA GLY A 125 -13.45 -18.73 10.73
C GLY A 125 -13.36 -19.58 9.47
N GLN A 126 -14.35 -19.46 8.59
CA GLN A 126 -14.45 -20.32 7.41
C GLN A 126 -13.78 -19.65 6.19
N PRO A 127 -13.25 -20.44 5.24
CA PRO A 127 -12.83 -19.92 3.95
C PRO A 127 -13.97 -19.14 3.30
N GLU A 128 -13.62 -18.03 2.65
CA GLU A 128 -14.63 -17.10 2.16
C GLU A 128 -15.57 -17.72 1.14
N ARG A 129 -16.85 -17.35 1.24
CA ARG A 129 -17.83 -17.57 0.18
C ARG A 129 -17.59 -16.52 -0.91
N LEU A 130 -17.81 -16.87 -2.18
CA LEU A 130 -17.35 -16.17 -3.41
C LEU A 130 -17.51 -14.62 -3.48
N TRP A 131 -18.37 -14.03 -2.65
CA TRP A 131 -18.76 -12.62 -2.68
C TRP A 131 -17.83 -11.70 -1.88
N LEU A 132 -17.23 -12.15 -0.77
CA LEU A 132 -16.26 -11.36 0.00
C LEU A 132 -14.90 -11.14 -0.70
N PRO A 133 -14.32 -12.14 -1.37
CA PRO A 133 -13.11 -11.93 -2.17
C PRO A 133 -13.35 -10.94 -3.30
N LEU A 134 -14.55 -10.99 -3.90
CA LEU A 134 -14.95 -10.09 -4.98
C LEU A 134 -15.02 -8.63 -4.49
N ILE A 135 -15.62 -8.40 -3.31
CA ILE A 135 -15.65 -7.07 -2.69
C ILE A 135 -14.23 -6.62 -2.34
N THR A 136 -13.41 -7.49 -1.77
CA THR A 136 -12.02 -7.17 -1.40
C THR A 136 -11.19 -6.76 -2.62
N VAL A 137 -11.29 -7.52 -3.72
CA VAL A 137 -10.62 -7.21 -4.98
C VAL A 137 -11.17 -5.93 -5.59
N ALA A 138 -12.49 -5.72 -5.61
CA ALA A 138 -13.10 -4.49 -6.11
C ALA A 138 -12.64 -3.27 -5.30
N THR A 139 -12.62 -3.37 -3.98
CA THR A 139 -12.19 -2.29 -3.08
C THR A 139 -10.70 -1.97 -3.28
N THR A 140 -9.87 -3.01 -3.41
CA THR A 140 -8.43 -2.84 -3.65
C THR A 140 -8.15 -2.27 -5.04
N TYR A 141 -8.94 -2.67 -6.04
CA TYR A 141 -8.88 -2.11 -7.39
C TYR A 141 -9.23 -0.62 -7.39
N ILE A 142 -10.30 -0.22 -6.70
CA ILE A 142 -10.67 1.20 -6.54
C ILE A 142 -9.57 1.96 -5.81
N ALA A 143 -9.06 1.43 -4.69
CA ALA A 143 -7.96 2.05 -3.95
C ALA A 143 -6.71 2.22 -4.84
N PHE A 144 -6.42 1.25 -5.71
CA PHE A 144 -5.32 1.33 -6.65
C PHE A 144 -5.56 2.37 -7.74
N LYS A 145 -6.74 2.39 -8.37
CA LYS A 145 -7.14 3.39 -9.37
C LYS A 145 -7.07 4.84 -8.86
N LEU A 146 -7.33 5.03 -7.56
CA LEU A 146 -7.25 6.31 -6.87
C LEU A 146 -5.83 6.63 -6.39
N THR A 147 -4.90 5.69 -6.46
CA THR A 147 -3.48 5.95 -6.23
C THR A 147 -2.90 6.48 -7.55
N PRO A 148 -2.24 7.64 -7.58
CA PRO A 148 -1.65 8.13 -8.82
C PRO A 148 -0.62 7.11 -9.34
N SER A 149 -0.82 6.66 -10.58
CA SER A 149 0.08 5.72 -11.25
C SER A 149 1.50 6.30 -11.31
N MET A 150 2.49 5.51 -10.89
CA MET A 150 3.90 5.88 -10.92
C MET A 150 4.49 5.46 -12.28
N GLY A 151 4.22 6.23 -13.33
CA GLY A 151 4.93 6.08 -14.60
C GLY A 151 4.08 6.33 -15.83
N GLY A 152 4.75 6.72 -16.92
CA GLY A 152 4.25 6.68 -18.29
C GLY A 152 5.10 5.73 -19.14
N GLY A 153 4.54 5.19 -20.23
CA GLY A 153 5.25 4.30 -21.15
C GLY A 153 5.32 2.83 -20.70
N ALA A 154 6.38 2.11 -21.11
CA ALA A 154 6.57 0.67 -20.85
C ALA A 154 6.70 0.31 -19.35
N GLN A 155 7.09 1.27 -18.51
CA GLN A 155 7.18 1.08 -17.06
C GLN A 155 5.81 1.18 -16.38
N ALA A 156 4.88 1.95 -16.96
CA ALA A 156 3.48 2.03 -16.51
C ALA A 156 2.73 0.72 -16.80
N SER A 157 2.97 0.11 -17.97
CA SER A 157 2.39 -1.20 -18.30
C SER A 157 2.99 -2.31 -17.43
N GLN A 158 4.29 -2.27 -17.11
CA GLN A 158 4.90 -3.23 -16.19
C GLN A 158 4.36 -3.08 -14.76
N GLN A 159 4.17 -1.86 -14.26
CA GLN A 159 3.60 -1.63 -12.93
C GLN A 159 2.12 -2.03 -12.88
N THR A 160 1.35 -1.72 -13.92
CA THR A 160 -0.05 -2.14 -14.04
C THR A 160 -0.16 -3.66 -14.17
N ALA A 161 0.72 -4.30 -14.95
CA ALA A 161 0.76 -5.76 -15.08
C ALA A 161 1.17 -6.45 -13.78
N MET A 162 2.16 -5.93 -13.05
CA MET A 162 2.56 -6.43 -11.73
C MET A 162 1.41 -6.28 -10.71
N MET A 163 0.66 -5.18 -10.78
CA MET A 163 -0.51 -4.92 -9.94
C MET A 163 -1.68 -5.83 -10.25
N VAL A 164 -2.02 -6.02 -11.54
CA VAL A 164 -3.06 -6.96 -11.96
C VAL A 164 -2.67 -8.39 -11.59
N ALA A 165 -1.39 -8.76 -11.72
CA ALA A 165 -0.88 -10.06 -11.29
C ALA A 165 -1.00 -10.25 -9.77
N LEU A 166 -0.66 -9.22 -8.97
CA LEU A 166 -0.80 -9.27 -7.51
C LEU A 166 -2.27 -9.31 -7.06
N LEU A 167 -3.17 -8.59 -7.74
CA LEU A 167 -4.61 -8.66 -7.49
C LEU A 167 -5.21 -10.01 -7.90
N ALA A 168 -4.77 -10.59 -9.02
CA ALA A 168 -5.18 -11.93 -9.43
C ALA A 168 -4.67 -13.00 -8.46
N LEU A 169 -3.44 -12.86 -7.96
CA LEU A 169 -2.89 -13.72 -6.90
C LEU A 169 -3.66 -13.56 -5.59
N MET A 170 -4.03 -12.34 -5.20
CA MET A 170 -4.88 -12.09 -4.03
C MET A 170 -6.26 -12.71 -4.20
N PHE A 171 -6.89 -12.62 -5.38
CA PHE A 171 -8.17 -13.28 -5.65
C PHE A 171 -8.06 -14.80 -5.52
N PHE A 172 -7.01 -15.40 -6.09
CA PHE A 172 -6.76 -16.84 -6.01
C PHE A 172 -6.44 -17.30 -4.58
N PHE A 173 -5.63 -16.55 -3.84
CA PHE A 173 -5.29 -16.86 -2.45
C PHE A 173 -6.46 -16.55 -1.50
N SER A 174 -7.37 -15.64 -1.83
CA SER A 174 -8.54 -15.33 -1.00
C SER A 174 -9.38 -16.58 -0.71
N PHE A 175 -9.47 -17.52 -1.65
CA PHE A 175 -10.13 -18.81 -1.45
C PHE A 175 -9.42 -19.74 -0.43
N ARG A 176 -8.15 -19.46 -0.13
CA ARG A 176 -7.33 -20.17 0.87
C ARG A 176 -7.30 -19.47 2.22
N PHE A 177 -7.70 -18.20 2.31
CA PHE A 177 -7.67 -17.41 3.54
C PHE A 177 -9.05 -17.37 4.23
N SER A 178 -9.02 -17.12 5.55
CA SER A 178 -10.21 -16.96 6.38
C SER A 178 -10.90 -15.61 6.14
N ALA A 179 -12.23 -15.57 6.29
CA ALA A 179 -13.03 -14.35 6.13
C ALA A 179 -12.66 -13.22 7.12
N ALA A 180 -12.04 -13.53 8.25
CA ALA A 180 -11.48 -12.54 9.16
C ALA A 180 -10.40 -11.67 8.50
N VAL A 181 -9.58 -12.27 7.62
CA VAL A 181 -8.48 -11.58 6.92
C VAL A 181 -9.02 -10.62 5.87
N ALA A 182 -10.05 -11.02 5.12
CA ALA A 182 -10.67 -10.15 4.13
C ALA A 182 -11.37 -8.95 4.78
N LEU A 183 -12.09 -9.17 5.89
CA LEU A 183 -12.71 -8.09 6.65
C LEU A 183 -11.67 -7.06 7.10
N TYR A 184 -10.52 -7.53 7.58
CA TYR A 184 -9.37 -6.67 7.89
C TYR A 184 -8.91 -5.88 6.67
N ILE A 185 -8.72 -6.51 5.50
CA ILE A 185 -8.27 -5.82 4.27
C ILE A 185 -9.28 -4.76 3.82
N ILE A 186 -10.58 -5.08 3.87
CA ILE A 186 -11.64 -4.12 3.53
C ILE A 186 -11.60 -2.93 4.47
N ALA A 187 -11.56 -3.16 5.80
CA ALA A 187 -11.46 -2.08 6.78
C ALA A 187 -10.20 -1.23 6.56
N ALA A 188 -9.08 -1.87 6.24
CA ALA A 188 -7.81 -1.22 5.98
C ALA A 188 -7.84 -0.37 4.69
N ASN A 189 -8.55 -0.82 3.65
CA ASN A 189 -8.75 -0.07 2.40
C ASN A 189 -9.66 1.15 2.62
N VAL A 190 -10.75 0.99 3.38
CA VAL A 190 -11.64 2.10 3.75
C VAL A 190 -10.88 3.16 4.53
N PHE A 191 -10.04 2.75 5.49
CA PHE A 191 -9.19 3.67 6.23
C PHE A 191 -8.18 4.37 5.31
N GLY A 192 -7.52 3.65 4.41
CA GLY A 192 -6.60 4.26 3.45
C GLY A 192 -7.28 5.28 2.52
N LEU A 193 -8.53 5.04 2.15
CA LEU A 193 -9.33 6.01 1.40
C LEU A 193 -9.66 7.25 2.25
N PHE A 194 -10.01 7.05 3.52
CA PHE A 194 -10.25 8.12 4.48
C PHE A 194 -8.98 8.96 4.73
N GLU A 195 -7.83 8.32 4.95
CA GLU A 195 -6.53 9.00 5.10
C GLU A 195 -6.23 9.91 3.91
N ARG A 196 -6.49 9.44 2.69
CA ARG A 196 -6.27 10.23 1.47
C ARG A 196 -7.19 11.43 1.34
N LEU A 197 -8.44 11.31 1.81
CA LEU A 197 -9.40 12.42 1.81
C LEU A 197 -9.06 13.47 2.88
N VAL A 198 -8.58 13.04 4.05
CA VAL A 198 -8.29 13.92 5.20
C VAL A 198 -6.89 14.52 5.15
N VAL A 199 -5.91 13.78 4.63
CA VAL A 199 -4.52 14.23 4.48
C VAL A 199 -4.30 14.57 3.00
N PRO A 200 -4.63 15.79 2.54
CA PRO A 200 -4.13 16.27 1.27
C PRO A 200 -2.62 16.33 1.41
N VAL A 201 -1.93 15.36 0.79
CA VAL A 201 -0.48 15.27 0.90
C VAL A 201 0.08 16.58 0.32
N PRO A 202 0.65 17.47 1.16
CA PRO A 202 1.01 18.81 0.73
C PRO A 202 2.06 18.66 -0.36
N GLY A 203 1.79 19.25 -1.53
CA GLY A 203 2.69 19.22 -2.66
C GLY A 203 4.10 19.60 -2.20
N SER A 204 5.04 18.67 -2.38
CA SER A 204 6.44 18.91 -2.09
C SER A 204 6.93 20.12 -2.88
N ASP A 205 7.73 20.96 -2.22
CA ASP A 205 8.59 22.03 -2.74
C ASP A 205 8.72 22.09 -4.28
N LYS A 206 7.70 22.59 -4.98
CA LYS A 206 7.79 22.90 -6.41
C LYS A 206 8.94 23.88 -6.68
N GLU A 207 9.24 24.73 -5.70
CA GLU A 207 10.36 25.67 -5.71
C GLU A 207 11.72 24.97 -5.57
N GLY A 208 11.84 23.93 -4.73
CA GLY A 208 13.09 23.20 -4.52
C GLY A 208 13.48 22.30 -5.70
N VAL A 209 12.49 21.71 -6.38
CA VAL A 209 12.68 20.91 -7.60
C VAL A 209 13.03 21.81 -8.78
N SER A 210 12.30 22.92 -8.98
CA SER A 210 12.58 23.88 -10.06
C SER A 210 13.95 24.58 -9.91
N ALA A 211 14.37 24.90 -8.68
CA ALA A 211 15.69 25.47 -8.43
C ALA A 211 16.85 24.49 -8.73
N ARG A 212 16.61 23.18 -8.57
CA ARG A 212 17.59 22.13 -8.92
C ARG A 212 17.62 21.82 -10.41
N GLU A 213 16.48 21.88 -11.09
CA GLU A 213 16.37 21.80 -12.55
C GLU A 213 17.20 22.89 -13.23
N LYS A 214 17.05 24.16 -12.79
CA LYS A 214 17.82 25.30 -13.33
C LYS A 214 19.33 25.17 -13.10
N ARG A 215 19.76 24.59 -11.97
CA ARG A 215 21.19 24.33 -11.69
C ARG A 215 21.75 23.13 -12.45
N GLY A 216 20.93 22.16 -12.82
CA GLY A 216 21.32 21.00 -13.60
C GLY A 216 21.51 21.32 -15.09
N GLY A 217 20.56 22.05 -15.69
CA GLY A 217 20.64 22.44 -17.11
C GLY A 217 21.82 23.36 -17.43
N GLN A 218 22.25 24.20 -16.48
CA GLN A 218 23.41 25.08 -16.65
C GLN A 218 24.77 24.37 -16.69
N ARG A 219 24.85 23.08 -16.35
CA ARG A 219 26.10 22.30 -16.41
C ARG A 219 26.25 21.46 -17.67
N GLU A 220 25.19 21.28 -18.45
CA GLU A 220 25.22 20.50 -19.70
C GLU A 220 25.50 21.38 -20.94
N ASP A 221 25.36 22.70 -20.82
CA ASP A 221 25.60 23.71 -21.88
C ASP A 221 26.97 24.43 -21.77
N SER A 222 27.92 23.92 -20.97
CA SER A 222 29.29 24.45 -20.83
C SER A 222 30.33 23.36 -21.01
#